data_AF-A0A7S1P2J9-F1
#
_entry.id   AF-A0A7S1P2J9-F1
#
_cell.length_a   1.000
_cell.length_b   1.000
_cell.length_c   1.000
_cell.angle_alpha   90.00
_cell.angle_beta   90.00
_cell.angle_gamma   90.00
#
_symmetry.space_group_name_H-M   'P 1'
#
loop_
_entity.id
_entity.type
_entity.pdbx_description
1 polymer ?
#
loop_
_entity_poly.entity_id
_entity_poly.type
_entity_poly.pdbx_seq_one_letter_code
_entity_poly.pdbx_strand_id
1 'polypeptide(L)'
;MDKTAELTQQLKEANEKLAQLPGNVDEYVEFMSLLNEVLDGVPDTDRKYQYIADLFELLNQHEVRITSTQRNAFFELATTVNALRTQLQFSQESSESNVSRFSKELQHDIPQLYKDVERVAERLEDKIFENPKAKRAEVLERIEEIEEMVKAASSDAVRYNRYQEVLKMDVTPFEEVEDMKGSFQVKAKLWRSIDAWDKLSKVW
;
A
#
# COMPACT_ATOMS: atom_id res chain seq x y z
N MET A 1 -16.04 -36.78 4.43
CA MET A 1 -14.76 -36.55 5.11
C MET A 1 -13.90 -35.57 4.34
N ASP A 2 -13.84 -35.65 3.00
CA ASP A 2 -13.10 -34.68 2.17
C ASP A 2 -13.58 -33.23 2.34
N LYS A 3 -14.89 -32.98 2.36
CA LYS A 3 -15.45 -31.61 2.51
C LYS A 3 -15.06 -30.90 3.80
N THR A 4 -14.89 -31.65 4.91
CA THR A 4 -14.44 -31.10 6.20
C THR A 4 -12.95 -30.76 6.18
N ALA A 5 -12.12 -31.57 5.53
CA ALA A 5 -10.69 -31.32 5.42
C ALA A 5 -10.40 -30.14 4.47
N GLU A 6 -11.13 -30.06 3.36
CA GLU A 6 -11.03 -28.96 2.39
C GLU A 6 -11.42 -27.62 3.00
N LEU A 7 -12.52 -27.57 3.75
CA LEU A 7 -12.95 -26.35 4.45
C LEU A 7 -11.93 -25.94 5.53
N THR A 8 -11.42 -26.89 6.32
CA THR A 8 -10.39 -26.59 7.33
C THR A 8 -9.10 -26.05 6.71
N GLN A 9 -8.68 -26.57 5.55
CA GLN A 9 -7.48 -26.10 4.86
C GLN A 9 -7.65 -24.66 4.34
N GLN A 10 -8.78 -24.36 3.68
CA GLN A 10 -9.10 -23.01 3.22
C GLN A 10 -9.11 -22.00 4.36
N LEU A 11 -9.68 -22.39 5.51
CA LEU A 11 -9.72 -21.55 6.69
C LEU A 11 -8.34 -21.31 7.30
N LYS A 12 -7.46 -22.31 7.33
CA LYS A 12 -6.07 -22.15 7.81
C LYS A 12 -5.28 -21.17 6.93
N GLU A 13 -5.39 -21.30 5.62
CA GLU A 13 -4.72 -20.39 4.68
C GLU A 13 -5.21 -18.94 4.82
N ALA A 14 -6.53 -18.74 4.97
CA ALA A 14 -7.09 -17.42 5.25
C ALA A 14 -6.56 -16.85 6.58
N ASN A 15 -6.46 -17.69 7.61
CA ASN A 15 -5.99 -17.27 8.93
C ASN A 15 -4.50 -16.88 8.92
N GLU A 16 -3.65 -17.63 8.21
CA GLU A 16 -2.23 -17.29 8.05
C GLU A 16 -2.02 -15.96 7.32
N LYS A 17 -2.80 -15.70 6.27
CA LYS A 17 -2.71 -14.44 5.53
C LYS A 17 -3.22 -13.26 6.36
N LEU A 18 -4.32 -13.42 7.11
CA LEU A 18 -4.83 -12.38 8.01
C LEU A 18 -3.93 -12.13 9.23
N ALA A 19 -3.04 -13.05 9.57
CA ALA A 19 -2.08 -12.88 10.66
C ALA A 19 -0.91 -11.94 10.30
N GLN A 20 -0.71 -11.64 9.02
CA GLN A 20 0.35 -10.72 8.58
C GLN A 20 -0.12 -9.27 8.77
N LEU A 21 0.59 -8.52 9.61
CA LEU A 21 0.33 -7.09 9.78
C LEU A 21 0.96 -6.30 8.63
N PRO A 22 0.20 -5.39 8.00
CA PRO A 22 0.74 -4.55 6.94
C PRO A 22 1.74 -3.53 7.51
N GLY A 23 2.92 -3.45 6.88
CA GLY A 23 3.99 -2.53 7.26
C GLY A 23 3.88 -1.15 6.60
N ASN A 24 3.24 -1.08 5.42
CA ASN A 24 3.00 0.15 4.66
C ASN A 24 1.56 0.21 4.13
N VAL A 25 1.18 1.35 3.55
CA VAL A 25 -0.19 1.56 3.07
C VAL A 25 -0.53 0.69 1.87
N ASP A 26 0.43 0.34 1.01
CA ASP A 26 0.18 -0.56 -0.13
C ASP A 26 -0.18 -1.98 0.36
N GLU A 27 0.60 -2.52 1.30
CA GLU A 27 0.31 -3.77 1.99
C GLU A 27 -1.02 -3.70 2.76
N TYR A 28 -1.36 -2.53 3.30
CA TYR A 28 -2.64 -2.32 3.98
C TYR A 28 -3.84 -2.38 3.02
N VAL A 29 -3.70 -1.91 1.78
CA VAL A 29 -4.74 -2.07 0.74
C VAL A 29 -4.96 -3.54 0.43
N GLU A 30 -3.89 -4.29 0.20
CA GLU A 30 -3.96 -5.71 -0.09
C GLU A 30 -4.58 -6.49 1.08
N PHE A 31 -4.14 -6.17 2.30
CA PHE A 31 -4.72 -6.69 3.53
C PHE A 31 -6.22 -6.38 3.63
N MET A 32 -6.64 -5.15 3.30
CA MET A 32 -8.04 -4.75 3.31
C MET A 32 -8.88 -5.47 2.26
N SER A 33 -8.34 -5.67 1.06
CA SER A 33 -9.01 -6.44 0.01
C SER A 33 -9.23 -7.89 0.48
N LEU A 34 -8.20 -8.51 1.06
CA LEU A 34 -8.29 -9.85 1.61
C LEU A 34 -9.29 -9.91 2.78
N LEU A 35 -9.27 -8.94 3.68
CA LEU A 35 -10.17 -8.89 4.82
C LEU A 35 -11.63 -8.84 4.35
N ASN A 36 -11.95 -8.01 3.36
CA ASN A 36 -13.29 -7.93 2.77
C ASN A 36 -13.69 -9.25 2.09
N GLU A 37 -12.79 -9.86 1.32
CA GLU A 37 -13.05 -11.15 0.67
C GLU A 37 -13.36 -12.25 1.70
N VAL A 38 -12.58 -12.33 2.79
CA VAL A 38 -12.82 -13.30 3.86
C VAL A 38 -14.13 -12.99 4.57
N LEU A 39 -14.42 -11.72 4.87
CA LEU A 39 -15.68 -11.28 5.50
C LEU A 39 -16.91 -11.67 4.67
N ASP A 40 -16.85 -11.49 3.34
CA ASP A 40 -17.91 -11.90 2.41
C ASP A 40 -18.12 -13.42 2.38
N GLY A 41 -17.07 -14.20 2.65
CA GLY A 41 -17.10 -15.65 2.77
C GLY A 41 -17.56 -16.20 4.12
N VAL A 42 -17.59 -15.37 5.18
CA VAL A 42 -18.00 -15.80 6.53
C VAL A 42 -19.42 -16.38 6.56
N PRO A 43 -20.45 -15.76 5.94
CA PRO A 43 -21.82 -16.28 5.98
C PRO A 43 -21.96 -17.70 5.40
N ASP A 44 -21.22 -18.01 4.32
CA ASP A 44 -21.23 -19.34 3.71
C ASP A 44 -20.49 -20.35 4.58
N THR A 45 -19.35 -19.94 5.15
CA THR A 45 -18.59 -20.74 6.12
C THR A 45 -19.43 -21.09 7.34
N ASP A 46 -20.15 -20.12 7.91
CA ASP A 46 -21.02 -20.30 9.06
C ASP A 46 -22.17 -21.26 8.75
N ARG A 47 -22.79 -21.14 7.56
CA ARG A 47 -23.84 -22.08 7.11
C ARG A 47 -23.31 -23.51 7.00
N LYS A 48 -22.15 -23.69 6.38
CA LYS A 48 -21.51 -25.02 6.23
C LYS A 48 -21.14 -25.62 7.59
N TYR A 49 -20.58 -24.80 8.48
CA TYR A 49 -20.25 -25.21 9.84
C TYR A 49 -21.50 -25.63 10.62
N GLN A 50 -22.56 -24.81 10.58
CA GLN A 50 -23.82 -25.11 11.28
C GLN A 50 -24.44 -26.41 10.77
N TYR A 51 -24.48 -26.63 9.46
CA TYR A 51 -24.97 -27.88 8.88
C TYR A 51 -24.21 -29.12 9.40
N ILE A 52 -22.88 -29.01 9.52
CA ILE A 52 -22.06 -30.10 10.07
C ILE A 52 -22.34 -30.27 11.57
N ALA A 53 -22.48 -29.18 12.32
CA ALA A 53 -22.81 -29.23 13.75
C ALA A 53 -24.16 -29.91 14.00
N ASP A 54 -25.21 -29.53 13.25
CA ASP A 54 -26.55 -30.12 13.33
C ASP A 54 -26.51 -31.63 13.00
N LEU A 55 -25.72 -32.03 12.01
CA LEU A 55 -25.55 -33.44 11.65
C LEU A 55 -24.88 -34.24 12.78
N PHE A 56 -23.84 -33.68 13.41
CA PHE A 56 -23.18 -34.31 14.56
C PHE A 56 -24.10 -34.40 15.77
N GLU A 57 -24.93 -33.38 15.99
CA GLU A 57 -25.94 -33.39 17.05
C GLU A 57 -26.97 -34.50 16.83
N LEU A 58 -27.51 -34.61 15.60
CA LEU A 58 -28.49 -35.63 15.23
C LEU A 58 -27.93 -37.05 15.36
N LEU A 59 -26.68 -37.27 14.94
CA LEU A 59 -25.99 -38.56 15.12
C LEU A 59 -25.86 -38.92 16.61
N ASN A 60 -25.60 -37.92 17.47
CA ASN A 60 -25.48 -38.12 18.91
C ASN A 60 -26.84 -38.40 19.56
N GLN A 61 -27.90 -37.69 19.15
CA GLN A 61 -29.28 -37.90 19.63
C GLN A 61 -29.80 -39.32 19.31
N HIS A 62 -29.38 -39.90 18.18
CA HIS A 62 -29.77 -41.24 17.75
C HIS A 62 -28.77 -42.34 18.14
N GLU A 63 -27.81 -42.05 19.04
CA GLU A 63 -26.78 -42.99 19.53
C GLU A 63 -25.98 -43.68 18.41
N VAL A 64 -25.85 -43.03 17.24
CA VAL A 64 -25.07 -43.56 16.14
C VAL A 64 -23.59 -43.49 16.51
N ARG A 65 -22.87 -44.60 16.35
CA ARG A 65 -21.45 -44.67 16.69
C ARG A 65 -20.63 -43.73 15.80
N ILE A 66 -20.21 -42.61 16.37
CA ILE A 66 -19.25 -41.67 15.77
C ILE A 66 -17.83 -42.17 16.06
N THR A 67 -17.01 -42.27 15.03
CA THR A 67 -15.60 -42.68 15.19
C THR A 67 -14.77 -41.58 15.83
N SER A 68 -13.67 -41.95 16.49
CA SER A 68 -12.71 -40.97 17.04
C SER A 68 -12.19 -40.02 15.96
N THR A 69 -11.95 -40.52 14.75
CA THR A 69 -11.52 -39.73 13.59
C THR A 69 -12.53 -38.64 13.22
N GLN A 70 -13.82 -38.97 13.17
CA GLN A 70 -14.87 -37.99 12.85
C GLN A 70 -15.00 -36.91 13.94
N ARG A 71 -14.94 -37.32 15.21
CA ARG A 71 -14.99 -36.39 16.36
C ARG A 71 -13.80 -35.42 16.34
N ASN A 72 -12.60 -35.92 16.06
CA ASN A 72 -11.40 -35.09 15.95
C ASN A 72 -11.49 -34.09 14.79
N ALA A 73 -11.99 -34.53 13.62
CA ALA A 73 -12.16 -33.64 12.47
C ALA A 73 -13.18 -32.51 12.74
N PHE A 74 -14.27 -32.80 13.43
CA PHE A 74 -15.24 -31.78 13.85
C PHE A 74 -14.65 -30.80 14.87
N PHE A 75 -13.91 -31.31 15.86
CA PHE A 75 -13.23 -30.47 16.84
C PHE A 75 -12.19 -29.54 16.20
N GLU A 76 -11.41 -30.05 15.24
CA GLU A 76 -10.45 -29.26 14.46
C GLU A 76 -11.15 -28.16 13.64
N LEU A 77 -12.27 -28.49 12.97
CA LEU A 77 -13.06 -27.51 12.23
C LEU A 77 -13.60 -26.41 13.17
N ALA A 78 -14.20 -26.78 14.30
CA ALA A 78 -14.73 -25.82 15.28
C ALA A 78 -13.63 -24.89 15.83
N THR A 79 -12.45 -25.44 16.11
CA THR A 79 -11.29 -24.67 16.56
C THR A 79 -10.84 -23.69 15.49
N THR A 80 -10.78 -24.12 14.22
CA THR A 80 -10.32 -23.30 13.09
C THR A 80 -11.31 -22.17 12.79
N VAL A 81 -12.62 -22.44 12.82
CA VAL A 81 -13.66 -21.41 12.65
C VAL A 81 -13.60 -20.35 13.75
N ASN A 82 -13.41 -20.77 15.00
CA ASN A 82 -13.25 -19.81 16.10
C ASN A 82 -11.96 -18.98 15.96
N ALA A 83 -10.85 -19.60 15.55
CA ALA A 83 -9.61 -18.88 15.28
C ALA A 83 -9.79 -17.82 14.19
N LEU A 84 -10.48 -18.14 13.09
CA LEU A 84 -10.80 -17.18 12.04
C LEU A 84 -11.62 -16.00 12.58
N ARG A 85 -12.67 -16.27 13.36
CA ARG A 85 -13.51 -15.20 13.95
C ARG A 85 -12.71 -14.27 14.86
N THR A 86 -11.84 -14.83 15.69
CA THR A 86 -10.93 -14.03 16.54
C THR A 86 -9.96 -13.21 15.69
N GLN A 87 -9.39 -13.80 14.63
CA GLN A 87 -8.47 -13.10 13.75
C GLN A 87 -9.17 -11.98 12.96
N LEU A 88 -10.40 -12.20 12.51
CA LEU A 88 -11.22 -11.18 11.85
C LEU A 88 -11.50 -10.00 12.77
N GLN A 89 -11.90 -10.27 14.02
CA GLN A 89 -12.11 -9.22 15.02
C GLN A 89 -10.81 -8.43 15.24
N PHE A 90 -9.69 -9.11 15.46
CA PHE A 90 -8.39 -8.46 15.63
C PHE A 90 -7.97 -7.65 14.39
N SER A 91 -8.24 -8.16 13.20
CA SER A 91 -7.95 -7.49 11.92
C SER A 91 -8.77 -6.22 11.74
N GLN A 92 -10.04 -6.23 12.17
CA GLN A 92 -10.91 -5.05 12.15
C GLN A 92 -10.45 -4.00 13.17
N GLU A 93 -10.10 -4.40 14.39
CA GLU A 93 -9.59 -3.50 15.43
C GLU A 93 -8.22 -2.91 15.04
N SER A 94 -7.30 -3.74 14.55
CA SER A 94 -5.98 -3.29 14.09
C SER A 94 -6.08 -2.42 12.84
N SER A 95 -7.09 -2.61 12.00
CA SER A 95 -7.34 -1.75 10.85
C SER A 95 -7.53 -0.29 11.27
N GLU A 96 -8.34 0.00 12.29
CA GLU A 96 -8.57 1.38 12.76
C GLU A 96 -7.28 2.00 13.31
N SER A 97 -6.49 1.20 14.04
CA SER A 97 -5.15 1.60 14.50
C SER A 97 -4.21 1.92 13.34
N ASN A 98 -4.21 1.08 12.29
CA ASN A 98 -3.41 1.28 11.08
C ASN A 98 -3.81 2.56 10.33
N VAL A 99 -5.12 2.83 10.18
CA VAL A 99 -5.59 4.11 9.61
C VAL A 99 -5.06 5.28 10.41
N SER A 100 -5.20 5.25 11.74
CA SER A 100 -4.73 6.32 12.61
C SER A 100 -3.22 6.54 12.51
N ARG A 101 -2.44 5.44 12.45
CA ARG A 101 -0.99 5.48 12.30
C ARG A 101 -0.59 6.08 10.95
N PHE A 102 -1.08 5.55 9.84
CA PHE A 102 -0.71 6.03 8.50
C PHE A 102 -1.19 7.47 8.25
N SER A 103 -2.34 7.85 8.81
CA SER A 103 -2.80 9.24 8.75
C SER A 103 -1.85 10.20 9.46
N LYS A 104 -1.29 9.80 10.61
CA LYS A 104 -0.28 10.59 11.34
C LYS A 104 1.05 10.65 10.59
N GLU A 105 1.47 9.54 9.98
CA GLU A 105 2.66 9.51 9.12
C GLU A 105 2.48 10.51 7.95
N LEU A 106 1.34 10.52 7.26
CA LEU A 106 1.02 11.49 6.21
C LEU A 106 0.99 12.95 6.71
N GLN A 107 0.43 13.20 7.89
CA GLN A 107 0.43 14.55 8.49
C GLN A 107 1.84 15.09 8.77
N HIS A 108 2.82 14.21 8.97
CA HIS A 108 4.23 14.59 9.11
C HIS A 108 4.93 14.70 7.75
N ASP A 109 4.66 13.75 6.85
CA ASP A 109 5.38 13.60 5.60
C ASP A 109 4.98 14.62 4.54
N ILE A 110 3.71 15.01 4.46
CA ILE A 110 3.23 16.02 3.52
C ILE A 110 3.93 17.38 3.74
N PRO A 111 4.02 17.92 4.98
CA PRO A 111 4.84 19.10 5.25
C PRO A 111 6.31 18.93 4.89
N GLN A 112 6.86 17.73 5.04
CA GLN A 112 8.25 17.47 4.67
C GLN A 112 8.42 17.52 3.14
N LEU A 113 7.47 16.97 2.38
CA LEU A 113 7.46 17.10 0.92
C LEU A 113 7.41 18.57 0.47
N TYR A 114 6.62 19.43 1.12
CA TYR A 114 6.62 20.85 0.79
C TYR A 114 7.97 21.53 1.06
N LYS A 115 8.66 21.18 2.15
CA LYS A 115 10.04 21.65 2.38
C LYS A 115 11.00 21.15 1.30
N ASP A 116 10.79 19.94 0.79
CA ASP A 116 11.62 19.38 -0.27
C ASP A 116 11.40 20.15 -1.59
N VAL A 117 10.15 20.51 -1.88
CA VAL A 117 9.78 21.40 -2.99
C VAL A 117 10.43 22.78 -2.86
N GLU A 118 10.36 23.40 -1.68
CA GLU A 118 11.03 24.68 -1.40
C GLU A 118 12.55 24.58 -1.62
N ARG A 119 13.19 23.50 -1.13
CA ARG A 119 14.63 23.27 -1.34
C ARG A 119 15.00 23.11 -2.81
N VAL A 120 14.13 22.50 -3.63
CA VAL A 120 14.33 22.43 -5.07
C VAL A 120 14.18 23.81 -5.71
N ALA A 121 13.18 24.59 -5.29
CA ALA A 121 12.98 25.95 -5.79
C ALA A 121 14.20 26.84 -5.50
N GLU A 122 14.73 26.82 -4.27
CA GLU A 122 15.97 27.53 -3.90
C GLU A 122 17.16 27.12 -4.76
N ARG A 123 17.31 25.82 -5.04
CA ARG A 123 18.36 25.32 -5.93
C ARG A 123 18.20 25.83 -7.36
N LEU A 124 16.96 25.97 -7.85
CA LEU A 124 16.70 26.51 -9.19
C LEU A 124 16.98 28.00 -9.31
N GLU A 125 17.01 28.73 -8.20
CA GLU A 125 17.39 30.14 -8.12
C GLU A 125 18.92 30.36 -8.05
N ASP A 126 19.72 29.29 -8.06
CA ASP A 126 21.18 29.41 -8.09
C ASP A 126 21.64 30.25 -9.31
N LYS A 127 22.50 31.24 -9.04
CA LYS A 127 23.08 32.16 -10.03
C LYS A 127 23.80 31.44 -11.17
N ILE A 128 24.22 30.20 -10.97
CA ILE A 128 24.81 29.38 -12.03
C ILE A 128 23.87 29.24 -13.24
N PHE A 129 22.55 29.20 -13.01
CA PHE A 129 21.54 29.08 -14.07
C PHE A 129 21.28 30.37 -14.83
N GLU A 130 21.70 31.52 -14.29
CA GLU A 130 21.53 32.83 -14.91
C GLU A 130 22.81 33.33 -15.59
N ASN A 131 23.95 32.71 -15.31
CA ASN A 131 25.24 33.10 -15.85
C ASN A 131 25.49 32.47 -17.23
N PRO A 132 25.44 33.23 -18.34
CA PRO A 132 25.64 32.68 -19.68
C PRO A 132 27.08 32.18 -19.93
N LYS A 133 28.03 32.55 -19.05
CA LYS A 133 29.43 32.13 -19.09
C LYS A 133 29.71 30.94 -18.17
N ALA A 134 28.69 30.40 -17.48
CA ALA A 134 28.86 29.25 -16.61
C ALA A 134 29.37 28.04 -17.41
N LYS A 135 30.15 27.19 -16.75
CA LYS A 135 30.70 25.97 -17.37
C LYS A 135 29.55 24.99 -17.60
N ARG A 136 29.23 24.71 -18.87
CA ARG A 136 28.05 23.90 -19.22
C ARG A 136 27.99 22.53 -18.54
N ALA A 137 29.14 21.86 -18.40
CA ALA A 137 29.23 20.57 -17.70
C ALA A 137 28.77 20.67 -16.23
N GLU A 138 29.13 21.75 -15.54
CA GLU A 138 28.77 22.00 -14.13
C GLU A 138 27.27 22.34 -14.01
N VAL A 139 26.73 23.11 -14.97
CA VAL A 139 25.29 23.41 -15.00
C VAL A 139 24.46 22.15 -15.26
N LEU A 140 24.90 21.29 -16.18
CA LEU A 140 24.20 20.04 -16.50
C LEU A 140 24.24 19.04 -15.33
N GLU A 141 25.38 18.90 -14.65
CA GLU A 141 25.50 18.09 -13.43
C GLU A 141 24.51 18.56 -12.36
N ARG A 142 24.38 19.88 -12.18
CA ARG A 142 23.39 20.45 -11.25
C ARG A 142 21.94 20.21 -11.68
N ILE A 143 21.66 20.24 -12.99
CA ILE A 143 20.34 19.89 -13.52
C ILE A 143 20.00 18.43 -13.24
N GLU A 144 20.96 17.51 -13.39
CA GLU A 144 20.77 16.09 -13.11
C GLU A 144 20.48 15.84 -11.62
N GLU A 145 21.22 16.49 -10.71
CA GLU A 145 20.94 16.39 -9.28
C GLU A 145 19.52 16.90 -8.93
N ILE A 146 19.13 18.05 -9.47
CA ILE A 146 17.79 18.59 -9.22
C ILE A 146 16.72 17.71 -9.87
N GLU A 147 17.00 17.10 -11.02
CA GLU A 147 16.06 16.17 -11.69
C GLU A 147 15.72 14.98 -10.80
N GLU A 148 16.71 14.40 -10.11
CA GLU A 148 16.47 13.29 -9.18
C GLU A 148 15.63 13.73 -7.97
N MET A 149 15.86 14.93 -7.45
CA MET A 149 15.02 15.51 -6.38
C MET A 149 13.57 15.73 -6.84
N VAL A 150 13.37 16.28 -8.04
CA VAL A 150 12.04 16.52 -8.63
C VAL A 150 11.31 15.20 -8.87
N LYS A 151 12.00 14.16 -9.35
CA LYS A 151 11.43 12.82 -9.54
C LYS A 151 11.01 12.20 -8.21
N ALA A 152 11.85 12.29 -7.18
CA ALA A 152 11.53 11.77 -5.86
C ALA A 152 10.28 12.45 -5.28
N ALA A 153 10.25 13.79 -5.28
CA ALA A 153 9.09 14.56 -4.80
C ALA A 153 7.81 14.27 -5.59
N SER A 154 7.91 14.12 -6.92
CA SER A 154 6.76 13.74 -7.77
C SER A 154 6.25 12.34 -7.46
N SER A 155 7.15 11.38 -7.23
CA SER A 155 6.80 10.01 -6.86
C SER A 155 6.13 9.97 -5.48
N ASP A 156 6.63 10.75 -4.53
CA ASP A 156 6.07 10.84 -3.19
C ASP A 156 4.68 11.48 -3.20
N ALA A 157 4.46 12.53 -4.01
CA ALA A 157 3.13 13.13 -4.19
C ALA A 157 2.09 12.13 -4.70
N VAL A 158 2.43 11.34 -5.73
CA VAL A 158 1.55 10.28 -6.25
C VAL A 158 1.27 9.22 -5.18
N ARG A 159 2.31 8.82 -4.44
CA ARG A 159 2.18 7.83 -3.37
C ARG A 159 1.28 8.33 -2.24
N TYR A 160 1.47 9.57 -1.79
CA TYR A 160 0.64 10.18 -0.74
C TYR A 160 -0.81 10.36 -1.17
N ASN A 161 -1.07 10.73 -2.43
CA ASN A 161 -2.44 10.77 -2.95
C ASN A 161 -3.11 9.41 -2.91
N ARG A 162 -2.43 8.36 -3.38
CA ARG A 162 -2.93 6.98 -3.27
C ARG A 162 -3.21 6.61 -1.82
N TYR A 163 -2.35 7.01 -0.89
CA TYR A 163 -2.55 6.73 0.53
C TYR A 163 -3.77 7.47 1.08
N GLN A 164 -3.96 8.75 0.74
CA GLN A 164 -5.12 9.53 1.13
C GLN A 164 -6.42 8.92 0.59
N GLU A 165 -6.43 8.45 -0.67
CA GLU A 165 -7.59 7.76 -1.26
C GLU A 165 -7.96 6.48 -0.50
N VAL A 166 -6.96 5.63 -0.21
CA VAL A 166 -7.15 4.37 0.51
C VAL A 166 -7.67 4.60 1.92
N LEU A 167 -7.12 5.59 2.61
CA LEU A 167 -7.49 5.95 3.97
C LEU A 167 -8.78 6.80 4.03
N LYS A 168 -9.40 7.11 2.88
CA LYS A 168 -10.57 7.98 2.74
C LYS A 168 -10.36 9.36 3.36
N MET A 169 -9.15 9.89 3.25
CA MET A 169 -8.79 11.25 3.62
C MET A 169 -9.05 12.20 2.44
N ASP A 170 -9.11 13.50 2.72
CA ASP A 170 -9.11 14.52 1.67
C ASP A 170 -7.81 14.43 0.87
N VAL A 171 -7.92 14.29 -0.45
CA VAL A 171 -6.78 14.17 -1.37
C VAL A 171 -6.14 15.54 -1.56
N THR A 172 -4.82 15.61 -1.41
CA THR A 172 -4.07 16.85 -1.60
C THR A 172 -3.75 17.03 -3.10
N PRO A 173 -4.03 18.17 -3.73
CA PRO A 173 -3.75 18.34 -5.16
C PRO A 173 -2.25 18.44 -5.48
N PHE A 174 -1.40 18.76 -4.48
CA PHE A 174 0.05 18.95 -4.62
C PHE A 174 0.44 19.88 -5.78
N GLU A 175 -0.28 21.01 -5.94
CA GLU A 175 -0.09 21.97 -7.02
C GLU A 175 1.36 22.51 -7.05
N GLU A 176 1.95 22.73 -5.87
CA GLU A 176 3.32 23.20 -5.69
C GLU A 176 4.36 22.22 -6.26
N VAL A 177 4.08 20.91 -6.22
CA VAL A 177 4.96 19.88 -6.81
C VAL A 177 4.91 19.96 -8.33
N GLU A 178 3.73 20.17 -8.92
CA GLU A 178 3.59 20.33 -10.37
C GLU A 178 4.18 21.65 -10.87
N ASP A 179 4.02 22.75 -10.13
CA ASP A 179 4.62 24.05 -10.44
C ASP A 179 6.17 23.98 -10.39
N MET A 180 6.73 23.34 -9.37
CA MET A 180 8.16 23.08 -9.25
C MET A 180 8.67 22.25 -10.43
N LYS A 181 7.98 21.18 -10.79
CA LYS A 181 8.31 20.31 -11.93
C LYS A 181 8.27 21.08 -13.25
N GLY A 182 7.25 21.93 -13.47
CA GLY A 182 7.17 22.80 -14.64
C GLY A 182 8.35 23.78 -14.71
N SER A 183 8.66 24.44 -13.60
CA SER A 183 9.79 25.38 -13.49
C SER A 183 11.13 24.72 -13.77
N PHE A 184 11.37 23.53 -13.21
CA PHE A 184 12.55 22.71 -13.50
C PHE A 184 12.64 22.35 -14.99
N GLN A 185 11.55 21.86 -15.59
CA GLN A 185 11.53 21.42 -16.99
C GLN A 185 11.91 22.54 -17.96
N VAL A 186 11.46 23.77 -17.72
CA VAL A 186 11.84 24.93 -18.54
C VAL A 186 13.35 25.18 -18.48
N LYS A 187 13.93 25.25 -17.28
CA LYS A 187 15.37 25.47 -17.08
C LYS A 187 16.22 24.32 -17.64
N ALA A 188 15.82 23.07 -17.36
CA ALA A 188 16.51 21.89 -17.87
C ALA A 188 16.50 21.84 -19.40
N LYS A 189 15.35 22.10 -20.03
CA LYS A 189 15.22 22.12 -21.49
C LYS A 189 16.08 23.21 -22.13
N LEU A 190 16.13 24.40 -21.53
CA LEU A 190 16.97 25.50 -22.01
C LEU A 190 18.45 25.09 -22.06
N TRP A 191 19.00 24.63 -20.93
CA TRP A 191 20.42 24.30 -20.82
C TRP A 191 20.83 23.06 -21.62
N ARG A 192 19.98 22.02 -21.65
CA ARG A 192 20.18 20.85 -22.52
C ARG A 192 20.16 21.23 -24.00
N SER A 193 19.27 22.15 -24.40
CA SER A 193 19.24 22.63 -25.78
C SER A 193 20.51 23.40 -26.12
N ILE A 194 20.96 24.33 -25.25
CA ILE A 194 22.20 25.10 -25.46
C ILE A 194 23.41 24.16 -25.64
N ASP A 195 23.53 23.11 -24.82
CA ASP A 195 24.60 22.12 -24.95
C ASP A 195 24.51 21.32 -26.26
N ALA A 196 23.31 20.87 -26.64
CA ALA A 196 23.08 20.17 -27.89
C ALA A 196 23.45 21.03 -29.11
N TRP A 197 23.05 22.31 -29.12
CA TRP A 197 23.40 23.26 -30.18
C TRP A 197 24.92 23.48 -30.28
N ASP A 198 25.63 23.62 -29.16
CA ASP A 198 27.08 23.79 -29.19
C ASP A 198 27.80 22.56 -29.75
N LYS A 199 27.38 21.36 -29.33
CA LYS A 199 27.92 20.10 -29.87
C LYS A 199 27.71 20.02 -31.39
N LEU A 200 26.52 20.38 -31.89
CA LEU A 200 26.22 20.41 -33.32
C LEU A 200 27.08 21.45 -34.06
N SER A 201 27.24 22.65 -33.51
CA SER A 201 28.05 23.71 -34.11
C SER A 201 29.55 23.42 -34.18
N LYS A 202 30.06 22.49 -33.37
CA LYS A 202 31.45 22.02 -33.41
C LYS A 202 31.68 20.88 -34.39
N VAL A 203 30.61 20.23 -34.84
CA VAL A 203 30.62 19.13 -35.82
C VAL A 203 30.46 19.65 -37.25
N TRP A 204 29.88 20.84 -37.41
CA TRP A 204 29.82 21.60 -38.68
C TRP A 204 31.10 22.42 -38.90
#